data_AF-A0A290ZSG3-F1
#
_entry.id   AF-A0A290ZSG3-F1
#
_cell.length_a   1.000
_cell.length_b   1.000
_cell.length_c   1.000
_cell.angle_alpha   90.00
_cell.angle_beta   90.00
_cell.angle_gamma   90.00
#
_symmetry.space_group_name_H-M   'P 1'
#
loop_
_entity.id
_entity.type
_entity.pdbx_description
1 polymer ?
#
loop_
_entity_poly.entity_id
_entity_poly.type
_entity_poly.pdbx_seq_one_letter_code
_entity_poly.pdbx_strand_id
1 'polypeptide(L)'
;MKVIRLLLLAGAIAAGAAFAEPYGDRVARCLAEQKVMPDAPDFNQQAERCERILKMDDAKATWQVCMWRAVASMDDRVSPASDIATATADQCGQEYEAMLDASTLSPETRYRLYSERMKATKELAVKLVLMQRAEANRRQQATPAPKPKE
;
A
#
# COMPACT_ATOMS: atom_id res chain seq x y z
N MET A 1 27.09 18.96 46.50
CA MET A 1 25.81 19.57 46.09
C MET A 1 25.72 19.50 44.56
N LYS A 2 24.67 18.84 44.05
CA LYS A 2 24.40 18.55 42.63
C LYS A 2 23.74 19.75 41.96
N VAL A 3 24.19 20.16 40.76
CA VAL A 3 23.31 20.68 39.69
C VAL A 3 23.98 20.42 38.34
N ILE A 4 23.64 19.30 37.69
CA ILE A 4 23.93 19.09 36.27
C ILE A 4 22.71 19.64 35.51
N ARG A 5 22.91 20.74 34.77
CA ARG A 5 21.90 21.29 33.87
C ARG A 5 21.76 20.35 32.66
N LEU A 6 20.78 19.44 32.71
CA LEU A 6 20.26 18.79 31.51
C LEU A 6 19.49 19.84 30.71
N LEU A 7 20.12 20.38 29.66
CA LEU A 7 19.40 21.06 28.59
C LEU A 7 18.85 19.99 27.65
N LEU A 8 17.58 19.64 27.90
CA LEU A 8 16.71 18.93 26.97
C LEU A 8 16.60 19.75 25.68
N LEU A 9 17.35 19.35 24.66
CA LEU A 9 17.03 19.67 23.27
C LEU A 9 15.79 18.86 22.88
N ALA A 10 14.63 19.35 23.32
CA ALA A 10 13.34 19.03 22.72
C ALA A 10 13.25 19.77 21.37
N GLY A 11 14.06 19.31 20.40
CA GLY A 11 14.03 19.77 19.03
C GLY A 11 13.01 18.96 18.25
N ALA A 12 11.84 19.56 18.04
CA ALA A 12 10.67 19.05 17.34
C ALA A 12 10.98 18.07 16.19
N ILE A 13 10.64 16.81 16.39
CA ILE A 13 10.30 15.90 15.29
C ILE A 13 8.90 16.32 14.82
N ALA A 14 8.83 17.39 14.04
CA ALA A 14 7.68 17.63 13.17
C ALA A 14 7.79 16.63 12.01
N ALA A 15 7.53 15.35 12.30
CA ALA A 15 7.19 14.40 11.26
C ALA A 15 5.89 14.92 10.66
N GLY A 16 5.99 15.48 9.44
CA GLY A 16 4.84 15.91 8.67
C GLY A 16 3.91 14.71 8.51
N ALA A 17 2.85 14.68 9.34
CA ALA A 17 1.64 13.97 8.97
C ALA A 17 1.14 14.69 7.73
N ALA A 18 1.40 14.12 6.55
CA ALA A 18 0.61 14.45 5.37
C ALA A 18 -0.84 14.18 5.79
N PHE A 19 -1.57 15.24 6.11
CA PHE A 19 -2.99 15.13 6.45
C PHE A 19 -3.65 14.53 5.22
N ALA A 20 -4.05 13.27 5.32
CA ALA A 20 -4.86 12.65 4.30
C ALA A 20 -6.10 13.52 4.12
N GLU A 21 -6.35 13.94 2.89
CA GLU A 21 -7.49 14.78 2.54
C GLU A 21 -8.79 14.18 3.10
N PRO A 22 -9.65 14.97 3.77
CA PRO A 22 -10.89 14.48 4.33
C PRO A 22 -11.73 13.72 3.31
N TYR A 23 -12.40 12.65 3.74
CA TYR A 23 -13.17 11.79 2.84
C TYR A 23 -14.22 12.55 2.01
N GLY A 24 -14.92 13.51 2.64
CA GLY A 24 -15.89 14.36 1.95
C GLY A 24 -15.29 15.22 0.83
N ASP A 25 -14.08 15.75 1.03
CA ASP A 25 -13.37 16.55 0.02
C ASP A 25 -12.94 15.69 -1.17
N ARG A 26 -12.54 14.44 -0.92
CA ARG A 26 -12.24 13.46 -1.98
C ARG A 26 -13.48 13.11 -2.80
N VAL A 27 -14.64 12.95 -2.16
CA VAL A 27 -15.92 12.71 -2.85
C VAL A 27 -16.30 13.93 -3.70
N ALA A 28 -16.19 15.14 -3.15
CA ALA A 28 -16.45 16.38 -3.86
C ALA A 28 -15.52 16.56 -5.07
N ARG A 29 -14.23 16.23 -4.94
CA ARG A 29 -13.29 16.23 -6.07
C ARG A 29 -13.68 15.22 -7.14
N CYS A 30 -14.04 13.99 -6.77
CA CYS A 30 -14.48 12.99 -7.73
C CYS A 30 -15.73 13.44 -8.51
N LEU A 31 -16.70 14.06 -7.82
CA LEU A 31 -17.89 14.64 -8.45
C LEU A 31 -17.52 15.79 -9.39
N ALA A 32 -16.59 16.66 -8.99
CA ALA A 32 -16.11 17.75 -9.82
C ALA A 32 -15.36 17.26 -11.07
N GLU A 33 -14.51 16.24 -10.95
CA GLU A 33 -13.81 15.58 -12.07
C GLU A 33 -14.79 14.95 -13.06
N GLN A 34 -15.90 14.39 -12.54
CA GLN A 34 -17.00 13.85 -13.34
C GLN A 34 -17.99 14.92 -13.83
N LYS A 35 -17.75 16.19 -13.50
CA LYS A 35 -18.59 17.36 -13.87
C LYS A 35 -20.04 17.22 -13.41
N VAL A 36 -20.26 16.60 -12.25
CA VAL A 36 -21.59 16.44 -11.64
C VAL A 36 -21.96 17.71 -10.91
N MET A 37 -23.08 18.31 -11.30
CA MET A 37 -23.61 19.51 -10.64
C MET A 37 -24.47 19.14 -9.43
N PRO A 38 -24.51 19.95 -8.35
CA PRO A 38 -25.30 19.65 -7.16
C PRO A 38 -26.82 19.50 -7.39
N ASP A 39 -27.33 20.11 -8.47
CA ASP A 39 -28.74 20.08 -8.88
C ASP A 39 -29.05 18.97 -9.90
N ALA A 40 -28.07 18.14 -10.24
CA ALA A 40 -28.28 17.02 -11.16
C ALA A 40 -29.32 16.03 -10.57
N PRO A 41 -30.30 15.56 -11.37
CA PRO A 41 -31.35 14.67 -10.90
C PRO A 41 -30.83 13.31 -10.40
N ASP A 42 -29.61 12.94 -10.79
CA ASP A 42 -28.89 11.73 -10.40
C ASP A 42 -27.73 12.01 -9.42
N PHE A 43 -27.64 13.22 -8.84
CA PHE A 43 -26.53 13.63 -7.97
C PHE A 43 -26.21 12.60 -6.89
N ASN A 44 -27.23 12.11 -6.18
CA ASN A 44 -27.06 11.12 -5.12
C ASN A 44 -26.48 9.80 -5.66
N GLN A 45 -26.96 9.33 -6.81
CA GLN A 45 -26.44 8.11 -7.45
C GLN A 45 -24.97 8.28 -7.87
N GLN A 46 -24.60 9.46 -8.37
CA GLN A 46 -23.23 9.79 -8.76
C GLN A 46 -22.31 9.98 -7.54
N ALA A 47 -22.82 10.58 -6.45
CA ALA A 47 -22.10 10.71 -5.18
C ALA A 47 -21.78 9.34 -4.59
N GLU A 48 -22.76 8.45 -4.52
CA GLU A 48 -22.53 7.06 -4.10
C GLU A 48 -21.54 6.33 -5.02
N ARG A 49 -21.55 6.62 -6.33
CA ARG A 49 -20.56 6.06 -7.27
C ARG A 49 -19.15 6.54 -6.93
N CYS A 50 -18.98 7.83 -6.66
CA CYS A 50 -17.70 8.39 -6.23
C CYS A 50 -17.23 7.82 -4.90
N GLU A 51 -18.12 7.68 -3.92
CA GLU A 51 -17.80 7.02 -2.65
C GLU A 51 -17.31 5.58 -2.84
N ARG A 52 -17.92 4.81 -3.74
CA ARG A 52 -17.49 3.44 -4.04
C ARG A 52 -16.12 3.40 -4.71
N ILE A 53 -15.85 4.30 -5.66
CA ILE A 53 -14.53 4.41 -6.31
C ILE A 53 -13.46 4.69 -5.25
N LEU A 54 -13.70 5.66 -4.38
CA LEU A 54 -12.75 6.04 -3.33
C LEU A 54 -12.53 4.92 -2.31
N LYS A 55 -13.58 4.21 -1.89
CA LYS A 55 -13.47 3.02 -1.03
C LYS A 55 -12.61 1.93 -1.68
N MET A 56 -12.78 1.71 -2.98
CA MET A 56 -11.96 0.74 -3.73
C MET A 56 -10.49 1.19 -3.82
N ASP A 57 -10.23 2.48 -4.05
CA ASP A 57 -8.87 3.03 -4.09
C ASP A 57 -8.18 2.94 -2.72
N ASP A 58 -8.90 3.24 -1.62
CA ASP A 58 -8.39 3.10 -0.25
C ASP A 58 -8.08 1.65 0.10
N ALA A 59 -8.96 0.72 -0.27
CA ALA A 59 -8.75 -0.71 -0.06
C ALA A 59 -7.54 -1.22 -0.88
N LYS A 60 -7.40 -0.77 -2.13
CA LYS A 60 -6.23 -1.08 -2.97
C LYS A 60 -4.93 -0.52 -2.39
N ALA A 61 -4.94 0.71 -1.89
CA ALA A 61 -3.78 1.33 -1.26
C ALA A 61 -3.37 0.56 0.00
N THR A 62 -4.34 0.18 0.83
CA THR A 62 -4.13 -0.63 2.04
C THR A 62 -3.52 -1.99 1.69
N TRP A 63 -4.08 -2.66 0.68
CA TRP A 63 -3.55 -3.92 0.17
C TRP A 63 -2.10 -3.77 -0.33
N GLN A 64 -1.78 -2.75 -1.13
CA GLN A 64 -0.42 -2.50 -1.61
C GLN A 64 0.58 -2.25 -0.47
N VAL A 65 0.16 -1.52 0.58
CA VAL A 65 0.99 -1.31 1.78
C VAL A 65 1.22 -2.62 2.53
N CYS A 66 0.20 -3.47 2.68
CA CYS A 66 0.36 -4.81 3.26
C CYS A 66 1.40 -5.61 2.48
N MET A 67 1.26 -5.68 1.15
CA MET A 67 2.17 -6.42 0.27
C MET A 67 3.62 -5.94 0.43
N TRP A 68 3.84 -4.63 0.45
CA TRP A 68 5.18 -4.05 0.64
C TRP A 68 5.78 -4.42 2.00
N ARG A 69 5.00 -4.30 3.07
CA ARG A 69 5.45 -4.61 4.43
C ARG A 69 5.74 -6.09 4.62
N ALA A 70 4.86 -6.96 4.13
CA ALA A 70 5.03 -8.40 4.19
C ALA A 70 6.32 -8.82 3.48
N VAL A 71 6.52 -8.37 2.23
CA VAL A 71 7.74 -8.67 1.47
C VAL A 71 8.99 -8.11 2.16
N ALA A 72 8.97 -6.87 2.64
CA ALA A 72 10.11 -6.27 3.36
C ALA A 72 10.46 -6.96 4.69
N SER A 73 9.49 -7.63 5.32
CA SER A 73 9.71 -8.37 6.57
C SER A 73 10.29 -9.77 6.36
N MET A 74 10.26 -10.29 5.13
CA MET A 74 10.79 -11.62 4.82
C MET A 74 12.28 -11.51 4.43
N ASP A 75 13.14 -12.27 5.11
CA ASP A 75 14.55 -12.39 4.73
C ASP A 75 14.66 -13.14 3.40
N ASP A 76 14.75 -12.37 2.31
CA ASP A 76 14.61 -12.84 0.93
C ASP A 76 15.82 -13.61 0.39
N ARG A 77 16.84 -13.83 1.22
CA ARG A 77 18.15 -14.35 0.78
C ARG A 77 18.17 -15.85 0.54
N VAL A 78 17.17 -16.59 1.01
CA VAL A 78 17.20 -18.06 1.02
C VAL A 78 16.01 -18.70 0.28
N SER A 79 14.85 -18.06 0.26
CA SER A 79 13.63 -18.66 -0.30
C SER A 79 13.37 -18.25 -1.76
N PRO A 80 12.82 -19.14 -2.61
CA PRO A 80 12.29 -18.77 -3.92
C PRO A 80 11.27 -17.63 -3.83
N ALA A 81 11.26 -16.73 -4.81
CA ALA A 81 10.32 -15.60 -4.84
C ALA A 81 8.85 -16.05 -4.89
N SER A 82 8.58 -17.24 -5.46
CA SER A 82 7.26 -17.87 -5.49
C SER A 82 6.74 -18.25 -4.10
N ASP A 83 7.62 -18.64 -3.20
CA ASP A 83 7.25 -19.11 -1.85
C ASP A 83 6.94 -17.91 -0.97
N ILE A 84 7.76 -16.86 -1.07
CA ILE A 84 7.50 -15.55 -0.48
C ILE A 84 6.19 -14.96 -1.02
N ALA A 85 5.92 -15.12 -2.32
CA ALA A 85 4.68 -14.65 -2.92
C ALA A 85 3.44 -15.38 -2.42
N THR A 86 3.54 -16.68 -2.12
CA THR A 86 2.44 -17.44 -1.54
C THR A 86 2.19 -16.99 -0.09
N ALA A 87 3.23 -16.91 0.73
CA ALA A 87 3.11 -16.44 2.11
C ALA A 87 2.59 -14.99 2.20
N THR A 88 3.04 -14.12 1.30
CA THR A 88 2.57 -12.72 1.21
C THR A 88 1.09 -12.66 0.79
N ALA A 89 0.68 -13.49 -0.17
CA ALA A 89 -0.71 -13.53 -0.61
C ALA A 89 -1.65 -14.04 0.50
N ASP A 90 -1.21 -15.01 1.29
CA ASP A 90 -1.98 -15.51 2.44
C ASP A 90 -2.08 -14.45 3.55
N GLN A 91 -1.00 -13.70 3.80
CA GLN A 91 -0.97 -12.64 4.81
C GLN A 91 -1.83 -11.42 4.44
N CYS A 92 -1.84 -11.03 3.15
CA CYS A 92 -2.57 -9.86 2.66
C CYS A 92 -3.91 -10.20 1.98
N GLY A 93 -4.39 -11.44 2.15
CA GLY A 93 -5.62 -11.94 1.53
C GLY A 93 -6.86 -11.21 2.04
N GLN A 94 -6.88 -10.80 3.31
CA GLN A 94 -8.04 -10.12 3.92
C GLN A 94 -8.22 -8.69 3.38
N GLU A 95 -7.14 -7.93 3.22
CA GLU A 95 -7.16 -6.59 2.62
C GLU A 95 -7.59 -6.67 1.16
N TYR A 96 -7.24 -7.77 0.50
CA TYR A 96 -7.64 -8.06 -0.86
C TYR A 96 -9.14 -8.43 -0.97
N GLU A 97 -9.68 -9.21 -0.02
CA GLU A 97 -11.12 -9.47 0.10
C GLU A 97 -11.90 -8.19 0.37
N ALA A 98 -11.43 -7.33 1.28
CA ALA A 98 -12.04 -6.04 1.56
C ALA A 98 -12.09 -5.12 0.31
N MET A 99 -11.07 -5.19 -0.56
CA MET A 99 -11.08 -4.50 -1.85
C MET A 99 -12.17 -5.05 -2.79
N LEU A 100 -12.42 -6.36 -2.78
CA LEU A 100 -13.49 -6.96 -3.58
C LEU A 100 -14.88 -6.62 -3.02
N ASP A 101 -15.05 -6.52 -1.71
CA ASP A 101 -16.32 -6.11 -1.11
C ASP A 101 -16.62 -4.62 -1.32
N ALA A 102 -15.60 -3.78 -1.48
CA ALA A 102 -15.77 -2.41 -1.92
C ALA A 102 -16.19 -2.28 -3.40
N SER A 103 -16.12 -3.36 -4.19
CA SER A 103 -16.49 -3.36 -5.60
C SER A 103 -17.98 -3.66 -5.81
N THR A 104 -18.59 -3.13 -6.87
CA THR A 104 -20.00 -3.41 -7.24
C THR A 104 -20.19 -4.73 -7.98
N LEU A 105 -19.28 -5.69 -7.79
CA LEU A 105 -19.27 -6.94 -8.54
C LEU A 105 -20.31 -7.93 -7.98
N SER A 106 -21.02 -8.65 -8.86
CA SER A 106 -21.91 -9.73 -8.44
C SER A 106 -21.13 -10.80 -7.66
N PRO A 107 -21.76 -11.56 -6.75
CA PRO A 107 -21.09 -12.64 -6.04
C PRO A 107 -20.36 -13.64 -6.96
N GLU A 108 -20.95 -14.04 -8.10
CA GLU A 108 -20.28 -14.93 -9.05
C GLU A 108 -19.06 -14.27 -9.69
N THR A 109 -19.18 -12.98 -10.00
CA THR A 109 -18.07 -12.20 -10.57
C THR A 109 -16.95 -12.03 -9.55
N ARG A 110 -17.27 -11.81 -8.27
CA ARG A 110 -16.31 -11.79 -7.16
C ARG A 110 -15.57 -13.12 -7.04
N TYR A 111 -16.30 -14.24 -7.05
CA TYR A 111 -15.71 -15.57 -6.98
C TYR A 111 -14.77 -15.88 -8.17
N ARG A 112 -15.18 -15.56 -9.40
CA ARG A 112 -14.33 -15.75 -10.59
C ARG A 112 -13.08 -14.88 -10.53
N LEU A 113 -13.21 -13.62 -10.09
CA LEU A 113 -12.09 -12.70 -10.01
C LEU A 113 -11.14 -13.02 -8.84
N TYR A 114 -11.62 -13.73 -7.81
CA TYR A 114 -10.78 -14.18 -6.70
C TYR A 114 -9.62 -15.07 -7.20
N SER A 115 -9.89 -16.07 -8.04
CA SER A 115 -8.83 -16.98 -8.54
C SER A 115 -7.87 -16.31 -9.54
N GLU A 116 -8.40 -15.52 -10.48
CA GLU A 116 -7.60 -14.77 -11.46
C GLU A 116 -6.71 -13.72 -10.83
N ARG A 117 -7.12 -13.17 -9.68
CA ARG A 117 -6.35 -12.12 -9.01
C ARG A 117 -5.55 -12.61 -7.80
N MET A 118 -5.80 -13.78 -7.23
CA MET A 118 -4.79 -14.46 -6.39
C MET A 118 -3.50 -14.69 -7.18
N LYS A 119 -3.62 -14.94 -8.49
CA LYS A 119 -2.49 -14.91 -9.40
C LYS A 119 -1.84 -13.51 -9.46
N ALA A 120 -2.62 -12.44 -9.62
CA ALA A 120 -2.11 -11.07 -9.64
C ALA A 120 -1.42 -10.64 -8.32
N THR A 121 -1.94 -11.06 -7.17
CA THR A 121 -1.34 -10.84 -5.84
C THR A 121 0.01 -11.55 -5.75
N LYS A 122 0.07 -12.82 -6.16
CA LYS A 122 1.34 -13.57 -6.22
C LYS A 122 2.33 -12.92 -7.20
N GLU A 123 1.88 -12.51 -8.38
CA GLU A 123 2.73 -11.81 -9.37
C GLU A 123 3.27 -10.48 -8.83
N LEU A 124 2.46 -9.70 -8.12
CA LEU A 124 2.90 -8.46 -7.49
C LEU A 124 3.94 -8.75 -6.39
N ALA A 125 3.70 -9.74 -5.52
CA ALA A 125 4.67 -10.13 -4.50
C ALA A 125 6.01 -10.56 -5.12
N VAL A 126 5.99 -11.38 -6.17
CA VAL A 126 7.21 -11.77 -6.91
C VAL A 126 7.96 -10.52 -7.41
N LYS A 127 7.26 -9.58 -8.04
CA LYS A 127 7.89 -8.33 -8.53
C LYS A 127 8.53 -7.53 -7.40
N LEU A 128 7.82 -7.39 -6.27
CA LEU A 128 8.33 -6.66 -5.10
C LEU A 128 9.59 -7.33 -4.52
N VAL A 129 9.60 -8.65 -4.40
CA VAL A 129 10.79 -9.41 -3.96
C VAL A 129 11.96 -9.18 -4.91
N LEU A 130 11.74 -9.32 -6.23
CA LEU A 130 12.81 -9.11 -7.21
C LEU A 130 13.35 -7.68 -7.20
N MET A 131 12.50 -6.68 -6.98
CA MET A 131 12.92 -5.28 -6.81
C MET A 131 13.78 -5.10 -5.56
N GLN A 132 13.42 -5.71 -4.43
CA GLN A 132 14.21 -5.65 -3.20
C GLN A 132 15.58 -6.32 -3.37
N ARG A 133 15.63 -7.48 -4.04
CA ARG A 133 16.89 -8.16 -4.37
C ARG A 133 17.80 -7.31 -5.26
N ALA A 134 17.24 -6.72 -6.30
CA ALA A 134 17.98 -5.84 -7.20
C ALA A 134 18.55 -4.61 -6.45
N GLU A 135 17.78 -4.06 -5.51
CA GLU A 135 18.22 -2.96 -4.66
C GLU A 135 19.31 -3.38 -3.67
N ALA A 136 19.16 -4.53 -3.01
CA ALA A 136 20.17 -5.08 -2.10
C ALA A 136 21.51 -5.33 -2.83
N ASN A 137 21.47 -5.92 -4.03
CA ASN A 137 22.65 -6.15 -4.86
C ASN A 137 23.33 -4.84 -5.28
N ARG A 138 22.55 -3.82 -5.67
CA ARG A 138 23.09 -2.49 -6.00
C ARG A 138 23.81 -1.85 -4.80
N ARG A 139 23.25 -1.95 -3.60
CA ARG A 139 23.88 -1.42 -2.37
C ARG A 139 25.17 -2.14 -2.01
N GLN A 140 25.21 -3.46 -2.18
CA GLN A 140 26.43 -4.25 -1.97
C GLN A 140 27.55 -3.85 -2.94
N GLN A 141 27.23 -3.65 -4.22
CA GLN A 141 28.20 -3.20 -5.24
C GLN A 141 28.69 -1.77 -5.02
N ALA A 142 27.86 -0.90 -4.44
CA ALA A 142 28.22 0.48 -4.11
C ALA A 142 29.08 0.60 -2.83
N THR A 143 29.26 -0.48 -2.06
CA THR A 143 30.06 -0.46 -0.85
C THR A 143 31.55 -0.62 -1.22
N PRO A 144 32.42 0.37 -0.94
CA PRO A 144 33.84 0.27 -1.26
C PRO A 144 34.45 -0.94 -0.53
N ALA A 145 35.30 -1.70 -1.23
CA ALA A 145 36.05 -2.79 -0.60
C ALA A 145 36.87 -2.24 0.58
N PRO A 146 36.87 -2.92 1.74
CA PRO A 146 37.68 -2.49 2.86
C PRO A 146 39.15 -2.45 2.43
N LYS A 147 39.80 -1.28 2.59
CA LYS A 147 41.22 -1.14 2.29
C LYS A 147 42.00 -2.17 3.10
N PRO A 148 42.96 -2.89 2.48
CA PRO A 148 43.87 -3.76 3.22
C PRO A 148 44.53 -2.93 4.33
N LYS A 149 44.55 -3.45 5.55
CA LYS A 149 45.35 -2.86 6.63
C LYS A 149 46.81 -3.18 6.30
N GLU A 150 47.59 -2.16 5.95
CA GLU A 150 49.06 -2.20 6.05
C GLU A 150 49.50 -2.25 7.52
#